data_AF-A0A3D0K146-F1
#
_entry.id   AF-A0A3D0K146-F1
#
_cell.length_a   1.000
_cell.length_b   1.000
_cell.length_c   1.000
_cell.angle_alpha   90.00
_cell.angle_beta   90.00
_cell.angle_gamma   90.00
#
_symmetry.space_group_name_H-M   'P 1'
#
loop_
_entity.id
_entity.type
_entity.pdbx_description
1 polymer ?
#
loop_
_entity_poly.entity_id
_entity_poly.type
_entity_poly.pdbx_seq_one_letter_code
_entity_poly.pdbx_strand_id
1 'polypeptide(L)' 'VNIFGGIMQCDRIAQAIVAAAKEIGFSVPLVVRLEGTNVEAARVILEEARTELPTMETADDLADAARKVTAAAGVATV' A
#
# COMPACT_ATOMS: atom_id res chain seq x y z
N VAL A 1 -3.84 3.78 -2.51
CA VAL A 1 -3.98 4.47 -1.21
C VAL A 1 -2.69 5.22 -0.91
N ASN A 2 -2.76 6.52 -0.65
CA ASN A 2 -1.60 7.35 -0.30
C ASN A 2 -1.92 8.08 1.01
N ILE A 3 -1.20 7.80 2.09
CA ILE A 3 -1.48 8.35 3.42
C ILE A 3 -0.21 8.91 4.04
N PHE A 4 -0.33 10.13 4.59
CA PHE A 4 0.69 10.76 5.41
C PHE A 4 0.30 10.67 6.90
N GLY A 5 1.00 9.85 7.67
CA GLY A 5 0.82 9.66 9.11
C GLY A 5 1.66 10.65 9.93
N GLY A 6 1.14 11.86 10.14
CA GLY A 6 1.76 12.83 11.04
C GLY A 6 1.51 12.48 12.52
N ILE A 7 0.26 12.63 12.96
CA ILE A 7 -0.19 12.34 14.33
C ILE A 7 -0.54 10.84 14.49
N MET A 8 -1.11 10.24 13.46
CA MET A 8 -1.41 8.80 13.44
C MET A 8 -0.17 7.99 13.05
N GLN A 9 0.04 6.87 13.74
CA GLN A 9 1.14 5.95 13.48
C GLN A 9 0.83 5.09 12.25
N CYS A 10 1.79 5.02 11.32
CA CYS A 10 1.60 4.34 10.03
C CYS A 10 1.41 2.83 10.17
N ASP A 11 1.93 2.22 11.23
CA ASP A 11 1.79 0.80 11.57
C ASP A 11 0.33 0.39 11.78
N ARG A 12 -0.44 1.19 12.54
CA ARG A 12 -1.88 0.96 12.76
C ARG A 12 -2.67 1.07 11.46
N ILE A 13 -2.30 2.02 10.61
CA ILE A 13 -2.94 2.20 9.31
C ILE A 13 -2.64 1.01 8.40
N ALA A 14 -1.38 0.54 8.35
CA ALA A 14 -1.00 -0.66 7.61
C ALA A 14 -1.81 -1.90 8.06
N GLN A 15 -1.91 -2.13 9.37
CA GLN A 15 -2.70 -3.24 9.92
C GLN A 15 -4.17 -3.16 9.51
N ALA A 16 -4.78 -1.96 9.59
CA ALA A 16 -6.17 -1.76 9.19
C ALA A 16 -6.38 -2.04 7.69
N ILE A 17 -5.46 -1.60 6.83
CA ILE A 17 -5.51 -1.86 5.39
C ILE A 17 -5.42 -3.37 5.12
N VAL A 18 -4.47 -4.06 5.75
CA VAL A 18 -4.29 -5.51 5.58
C VAL A 18 -5.52 -6.28 6.06
N ALA A 19 -6.08 -5.93 7.22
CA ALA A 19 -7.28 -6.55 7.75
C ALA A 19 -8.48 -6.37 6.81
N ALA A 20 -8.70 -5.14 6.33
CA ALA A 20 -9.76 -4.85 5.36
C ALA A 20 -9.55 -5.58 4.03
N ALA A 21 -8.30 -5.69 3.56
CA ALA A 21 -7.97 -6.42 2.34
C ALA A 21 -8.26 -7.91 2.45
N LYS A 22 -7.96 -8.53 3.60
CA LYS A 22 -8.28 -9.94 3.88
C LYS A 22 -9.78 -10.20 4.01
N GLU A 23 -10.52 -9.27 4.60
CA GLU A 23 -11.96 -9.41 4.83
C GLU A 23 -12.77 -9.21 3.54
N ILE A 24 -12.45 -8.17 2.77
CA ILE A 24 -13.22 -7.77 1.58
C ILE A 24 -12.76 -8.54 0.34
N GLY A 25 -11.48 -8.88 0.24
CA GLY A 25 -10.89 -9.51 -0.95
C GLY A 25 -10.89 -8.58 -2.16
N PHE A 26 -9.85 -7.73 -2.27
CA PHE A 26 -9.75 -6.80 -3.40
C PHE A 26 -9.50 -7.53 -4.72
N SER A 27 -10.43 -7.39 -5.66
CA SER A 27 -10.30 -7.84 -7.05
C SER A 27 -9.49 -6.88 -7.93
N VAL A 28 -9.22 -5.69 -7.43
CA VAL A 28 -8.43 -4.64 -8.09
C VAL A 28 -7.07 -4.49 -7.42
N PRO A 29 -6.00 -4.19 -8.19
CA PRO A 29 -4.67 -3.99 -7.63
C PRO A 29 -4.64 -2.75 -6.73
N LEU A 30 -4.05 -2.91 -5.55
CA LEU A 30 -3.99 -1.91 -4.50
C LEU A 30 -2.54 -1.46 -4.28
N VAL A 31 -2.20 -0.27 -4.76
CA VAL A 31 -0.90 0.35 -4.47
C VAL A 31 -1.00 1.21 -3.22
N VAL A 32 -0.19 0.94 -2.20
CA VAL A 32 -0.18 1.63 -0.91
C VAL A 32 1.13 2.38 -0.73
N ARG A 33 1.05 3.68 -0.45
CA ARG A 33 2.18 4.52 -0.04
C ARG A 33 1.87 5.14 1.31
N LEU A 34 2.74 4.85 2.28
CA LEU A 34 2.67 5.38 3.63
C LEU A 34 3.91 6.23 3.87
N GLU A 35 3.73 7.38 4.50
CA GLU A 35 4.84 8.25 4.91
C GLU A 35 4.52 8.93 6.23
N GLY A 36 5.48 9.03 7.14
CA GLY A 36 5.31 9.66 8.45
C GLY A 36 5.83 8.81 9.60
N THR A 37 5.18 8.93 10.76
CA THR A 37 5.63 8.30 12.02
C THR A 37 5.47 6.78 11.97
N ASN A 38 6.52 6.03 12.33
CA ASN A 38 6.58 4.56 12.31
C ASN A 38 6.38 3.93 10.91
N VAL A 39 6.89 4.58 9.85
CA VAL A 39 6.77 4.05 8.49
C VAL A 39 7.54 2.74 8.30
N GLU A 40 8.68 2.56 8.96
CA GLU A 40 9.47 1.32 8.90
C GLU A 40 8.67 0.11 9.40
N ALA A 41 7.98 0.26 10.54
CA ALA A 41 7.12 -0.79 11.08
C ALA A 41 5.94 -1.08 10.14
N ALA A 42 5.34 -0.02 9.57
CA ALA A 42 4.28 -0.15 8.58
C ALA A 42 4.73 -0.91 7.32
N ARG A 43 5.96 -0.67 6.85
CA ARG A 43 6.54 -1.38 5.70
C ARG A 43 6.70 -2.87 5.98
N VAL A 44 7.19 -3.25 7.16
CA VAL A 44 7.30 -4.66 7.55
C VAL A 44 5.94 -5.35 7.51
N ILE A 45 4.91 -4.72 8.09
CA ILE A 45 3.54 -5.24 8.08
C ILE A 45 3.01 -5.42 6.65
N LEU A 46 3.26 -4.45 5.77
CA LEU A 46 2.81 -4.49 4.38
C LEU A 46 3.56 -5.56 3.57
N GLU A 47 4.86 -5.74 3.77
CA GLU A 47 5.66 -6.78 3.09
C GLU A 47 5.27 -8.19 3.55
N GLU A 48 5.01 -8.39 4.85
CA GLU A 48 4.47 -9.66 5.35
C GLU A 48 3.12 -9.98 4.69
N ALA A 49 2.22 -9.00 4.64
CA ALA A 49 0.91 -9.14 4.04
C ALA A 49 0.94 -9.32 2.51
N ARG A 50 1.97 -8.82 1.83
CA ARG A 50 2.16 -8.99 0.38
C ARG A 50 2.26 -10.46 -0.04
N THR A 51 2.75 -11.33 0.84
CA THR A 51 2.78 -12.78 0.60
C THR A 51 1.37 -13.38 0.57
N GLU A 52 0.44 -12.80 1.33
CA GLU A 52 -0.96 -13.27 1.42
C GLU A 52 -1.88 -12.55 0.43
N LEU A 53 -1.52 -11.34 0.01
CA LEU A 53 -2.32 -10.46 -0.85
C LEU A 53 -1.50 -10.08 -2.10
N PRO A 54 -1.48 -10.93 -3.14
CA PRO A 54 -0.68 -10.68 -4.34
C PRO A 54 -1.17 -9.47 -5.15
N THR A 55 -2.37 -8.97 -4.88
CA THR A 55 -2.93 -7.76 -5.49
C THR A 55 -2.47 -6.48 -4.80
N MET A 56 -1.74 -6.57 -3.68
CA MET A 56 -1.27 -5.41 -2.93
C MET A 56 0.21 -5.11 -3.23
N GLU A 57 0.51 -3.86 -3.55
CA GLU A 57 1.88 -3.38 -3.77
C GLU A 57 2.18 -2.18 -2.87
N THR A 58 3.43 -2.10 -2.41
CA THR A 58 3.96 -0.96 -1.66
C THR A 58 4.72 -0.03 -2.61
N ALA A 59 4.59 1.28 -2.40
CA ALA A 59 5.34 2.28 -3.16
C ALA A 59 6.13 3.20 -2.23
N ASP A 60 7.37 3.48 -2.61
CA ASP A 60 8.31 4.29 -1.83
C ASP A 60 8.10 5.78 -2.02
N ASP A 61 7.86 6.18 -3.27
CA ASP A 61 7.69 7.56 -3.67
C ASP A 61 6.43 7.73 -4.53
N LEU A 62 6.05 8.99 -4.75
CA LEU A 62 4.83 9.30 -5.51
C LEU A 62 4.95 8.92 -7.00
N ALA A 63 6.15 9.02 -7.57
CA ALA A 63 6.38 8.66 -8.97
C ALA A 63 6.35 7.14 -9.17
N ASP A 64 6.86 6.37 -8.21
CA ASP A 64 6.82 4.92 -8.15
C ASP A 64 5.38 4.44 -7.96
N ALA A 65 4.63 5.08 -7.06
CA ALA A 65 3.20 4.82 -6.91
C ALA A 65 2.46 5.08 -8.23
N ALA A 66 2.75 6.19 -8.93
CA ALA A 66 2.13 6.50 -10.20
C ALA A 66 2.46 5.45 -11.29
N ARG A 67 3.73 5.02 -11.39
CA ARG A 67 4.15 3.96 -12.32
C ARG A 67 3.47 2.63 -12.02
N LYS A 68 3.42 2.21 -10.76
CA LYS A 68 2.79 0.95 -10.33
C LYS A 68 1.29 0.96 -10.57
N VAL A 69 0.61 2.06 -10.22
CA VAL A 69 -0.85 2.19 -10.44
C VAL A 69 -1.17 2.18 -11.94
N THR A 70 -0.40 2.89 -12.77
CA THR A 70 -0.65 2.93 -14.22
C THR A 70 -0.38 1.58 -14.89
N ALA A 71 0.70 0.90 -14.51
CA ALA A 71 1.00 -0.47 -14.94
C ALA A 71 -0.12 -1.44 -14.52
N ALA A 72 -0.57 -1.36 -13.27
CA ALA A 72 -1.62 -2.23 -12.74
C ALA A 72 -3.01 -1.94 -13.33
N ALA A 73 -3.29 -0.69 -13.70
CA ALA A 73 -4.52 -0.28 -14.38
C ALA A 73 -4.51 -0.58 -15.90
N GLY A 74 -3.40 -1.09 -16.45
CA GLY A 74 -3.26 -1.35 -17.89
C GLY A 74 -3.22 -0.06 -18.74
N VAL A 75 -3.00 1.10 -18.11
CA VAL A 75 -2.87 2.37 -18.81
C VAL A 75 -1.41 2.48 -19.23
N ALA A 76 -1.13 2.14 -20.48
CA ALA A 76 0.17 2.36 -21.10
C ALA A 76 0.52 3.85 -21.00
N THR A 77 1.45 4.21 -20.12
CA THR A 77 2.00 5.56 -20.03
C THR A 77 2.86 5.83 -21.26
N VAL A 78 2.42 6.83 -22.05
CA VAL A 78 3.19 7.50 -23.11
C VAL A 78 4.34 8.31 -22.50
#